data_AF-A0A822GK76-F1
#
_entry.id   AF-A0A822GK76-F1
#
_cell.length_a   1.000
_cell.length_b   1.000
_cell.length_c   1.000
_cell.angle_alpha   90.00
_cell.angle_beta   90.00
_cell.angle_gamma   90.00
#
_symmetry.space_group_name_H-M   'P 1'
#
loop_
_entity.id
_entity.type
_entity.pdbx_description
1 polymer ?
#
loop_
_entity_poly.entity_id
_entity_poly.type
_entity_poly.pdbx_seq_one_letter_code
_entity_poly.pdbx_strand_id
1 'polypeptide(L)'
;MQNINKIDYINLNVYDRLKSIDFSYNMNLKYVSLHLMSDYTYLQRLIVSHTTVEDFSVNFNNTIQTFLHIDIIDMSHSRLETLHFLKYLTFYVLDVSYNRLKIIDINQIYFRHGIYELTSMNLLNLSSNEMEFIKINWNNESPHTIDLSQNKLKSIELHGQSTYTLLLNENLNLSLTPITFNIDLPLLQYLDLNSIHIDSLENLIYLHNLSNIHTLLLNNNHLNKKYRTLNWHIFYPWHRTLTHLSLQNISLEKIDSGAYLNDYYHLLTINFYSNNHLICDCTLQPFINWLKTPPP
;
A
#
# COMPACT_ATOMS: atom_id res chain seq x y z
N MET A 1 -11.10 -46.51 -1.68
CA MET A 1 -10.59 -45.27 -2.29
C MET A 1 -9.24 -44.98 -1.65
N GLN A 2 -8.16 -45.21 -2.37
CA GLN A 2 -6.81 -44.94 -1.89
C GLN A 2 -6.65 -43.42 -1.68
N ASN A 3 -6.23 -43.05 -0.47
CA ASN A 3 -5.76 -41.70 -0.13
C ASN A 3 -4.75 -41.29 -1.20
N ILE A 4 -5.14 -40.35 -2.07
CA ILE A 4 -4.19 -39.69 -2.95
C ILE A 4 -3.19 -38.98 -2.02
N ASN A 5 -1.91 -39.31 -2.17
CA ASN A 5 -0.81 -38.77 -1.39
C ASN A 5 -0.94 -37.25 -1.30
N LYS A 6 -1.12 -36.74 -0.08
CA LYS A 6 -1.16 -35.31 0.19
C LYS A 6 0.24 -34.77 -0.08
N ILE A 7 0.34 -33.79 -0.98
CA ILE A 7 1.59 -33.09 -1.25
C ILE A 7 1.69 -32.00 -0.19
N ASP A 8 2.41 -32.28 0.88
CA ASP A 8 2.62 -31.31 1.96
C ASP A 8 3.86 -30.43 1.70
N TYR A 9 4.79 -30.91 0.87
CA TYR A 9 6.03 -30.21 0.52
C TYR A 9 6.38 -30.38 -0.96
N ILE A 10 6.93 -29.32 -1.57
CA ILE A 10 7.52 -29.36 -2.91
C ILE A 10 8.94 -28.79 -2.84
N ASN A 11 9.91 -29.60 -3.27
CA ASN A 11 11.28 -29.17 -3.53
C ASN A 11 11.50 -29.25 -5.04
N LEU A 12 11.59 -28.10 -5.70
CA LEU A 12 11.70 -28.03 -7.16
C LEU A 12 13.08 -27.51 -7.56
N ASN A 13 13.79 -28.31 -8.36
CA ASN A 13 15.00 -27.84 -9.04
C ASN A 13 14.59 -26.93 -10.21
N VAL A 14 15.02 -25.67 -10.16
CA VAL A 14 14.71 -24.65 -11.16
C VAL A 14 15.93 -24.42 -12.03
N TYR A 15 15.76 -24.62 -13.34
CA TYR A 15 16.78 -24.38 -14.36
C TYR A 15 16.42 -23.15 -15.20
N ASP A 16 17.39 -22.60 -15.93
CA ASP A 16 17.29 -21.38 -16.75
C ASP A 16 16.13 -21.34 -17.76
N ARG A 17 15.66 -22.50 -18.24
CA ARG A 17 14.57 -22.60 -19.22
C ARG A 17 13.17 -22.64 -18.61
N LEU A 18 13.04 -22.86 -17.31
CA LEU A 18 11.73 -22.90 -16.67
C LEU A 18 11.20 -21.48 -16.56
N LYS A 19 10.07 -21.18 -17.21
CA LYS A 19 9.50 -19.83 -17.23
C LYS A 19 8.33 -19.63 -16.26
N SER A 20 7.55 -20.69 -16.01
CA SER A 20 6.32 -20.60 -15.26
C SER A 20 6.17 -21.82 -14.36
N ILE A 21 5.76 -21.58 -13.12
CA ILE A 21 5.44 -22.60 -12.13
C ILE A 21 4.05 -22.30 -11.59
N ASP A 22 3.19 -23.31 -11.54
CA ASP A 22 1.85 -23.19 -11.01
C ASP A 22 1.58 -24.32 -10.00
N PHE A 23 1.47 -23.95 -8.74
CA PHE A 23 1.10 -24.79 -7.62
C PHE A 23 -0.27 -24.42 -7.04
N SER A 24 -1.06 -23.61 -7.75
CA SER A 24 -2.36 -23.15 -7.26
C SER A 24 -3.31 -24.31 -6.93
N TYR A 25 -4.25 -24.05 -6.02
CA TYR A 25 -5.28 -25.01 -5.61
C TYR A 25 -4.76 -26.32 -4.99
N ASN A 26 -3.49 -26.37 -4.59
CA ASN A 26 -2.95 -27.46 -3.79
C ASN A 26 -3.20 -27.20 -2.30
N MET A 27 -4.43 -27.44 -1.85
CA MET A 27 -4.92 -27.11 -0.49
C MET A 27 -4.19 -27.82 0.68
N ASN A 28 -3.30 -28.77 0.40
CA ASN A 28 -2.48 -29.42 1.43
C ASN A 28 -1.01 -28.98 1.36
N LEU A 29 -0.61 -28.21 0.34
CA LEU A 29 0.75 -27.74 0.18
C LEU A 29 1.07 -26.74 1.28
N LYS A 30 2.08 -27.04 2.08
CA LYS A 30 2.52 -26.22 3.22
C LYS A 30 3.88 -25.57 2.98
N TYR A 31 4.75 -26.25 2.24
CA TYR A 31 6.12 -25.83 2.05
C TYR A 31 6.51 -25.86 0.57
N VAL A 32 7.05 -24.76 0.07
CA VAL A 32 7.62 -24.66 -1.27
C VAL A 32 9.06 -24.20 -1.17
N SER A 33 9.99 -24.99 -1.71
CA SER A 33 11.40 -24.65 -1.83
C SER A 33 11.83 -24.71 -3.29
N LEU A 34 12.32 -23.59 -3.82
CA LEU A 34 12.90 -23.51 -5.16
C LEU A 34 14.42 -23.61 -5.05
N HIS A 35 15.00 -24.68 -5.61
CA HIS A 35 16.45 -24.88 -5.65
C HIS A 35 16.97 -24.42 -7.00
N LEU A 36 17.64 -23.28 -7.03
CA LEU A 36 18.19 -22.74 -8.27
C LEU A 36 19.40 -23.57 -8.71
N MET A 37 19.38 -24.07 -9.93
CA MET A 37 20.41 -24.94 -10.51
C MET A 37 21.19 -24.28 -11.64
N SER A 38 21.00 -22.97 -11.84
CA SER A 38 21.67 -22.17 -12.86
C SER A 38 22.04 -20.80 -12.33
N ASP A 39 23.15 -20.26 -12.83
CA ASP A 39 23.63 -18.89 -12.58
C ASP A 39 22.73 -17.80 -13.18
N TYR A 40 21.81 -18.19 -14.06
CA TYR A 40 20.91 -17.29 -14.78
C TYR A 40 19.48 -17.78 -14.77
N THR A 41 18.90 -17.88 -13.57
CA THR A 41 17.48 -18.23 -13.42
C THR A 41 16.61 -16.99 -13.41
N TYR A 42 15.56 -17.02 -14.22
CA TYR A 42 14.52 -16.02 -14.30
C TYR A 42 13.18 -16.72 -14.48
N LEU A 43 12.17 -16.34 -13.68
CA LEU A 43 10.81 -16.82 -13.81
C LEU A 43 9.92 -15.69 -14.33
N GLN A 44 9.08 -15.99 -15.30
CA GLN A 44 8.01 -15.07 -15.70
C GLN A 44 6.85 -15.13 -14.71
N ARG A 45 6.58 -16.34 -14.17
CA ARG A 45 5.41 -16.55 -13.32
C ARG A 45 5.63 -17.61 -12.25
N LEU A 46 5.19 -17.29 -11.04
CA LEU A 46 5.07 -18.23 -9.93
C LEU A 46 3.67 -18.06 -9.30
N ILE A 47 2.85 -19.09 -9.38
CA ILE A 47 1.53 -19.12 -8.74
C ILE A 47 1.55 -20.16 -7.63
N VAL A 48 1.19 -19.72 -6.42
CA VAL A 48 1.07 -20.54 -5.22
C VAL A 48 -0.25 -20.21 -4.49
N SER A 49 -1.19 -19.55 -5.16
CA SER A 49 -2.46 -19.11 -4.59
C SER A 49 -3.43 -20.24 -4.28
N HIS A 50 -4.34 -20.00 -3.34
CA HIS A 50 -5.29 -21.01 -2.85
C HIS A 50 -4.59 -22.30 -2.37
N THR A 51 -3.56 -22.13 -1.55
CA THR A 51 -2.84 -23.22 -0.89
C THR A 51 -2.91 -23.05 0.63
N THR A 52 -2.14 -23.85 1.36
CA THR A 52 -1.93 -23.67 2.80
C THR A 52 -0.45 -23.42 3.07
N VAL A 53 0.25 -22.79 2.13
CA VAL A 53 1.68 -22.51 2.25
C VAL A 53 1.94 -21.60 3.44
N GLU A 54 2.66 -22.17 4.40
CA GLU A 54 3.11 -21.48 5.60
C GLU A 54 4.49 -20.85 5.37
N ASP A 55 5.33 -21.49 4.53
CA ASP A 55 6.68 -21.05 4.23
C ASP A 55 7.08 -21.27 2.76
N PHE A 56 7.77 -20.28 2.21
CA PHE A 56 8.32 -20.26 0.87
C PHE A 56 9.79 -19.84 0.93
N SER A 57 10.65 -20.65 0.31
CA SER A 57 12.09 -20.40 0.31
C SER A 57 12.70 -20.56 -1.09
N VAL A 58 13.78 -19.82 -1.30
CA VAL A 58 14.63 -19.93 -2.48
C VAL A 58 16.04 -20.28 -2.02
N ASN A 59 16.56 -21.38 -2.54
CA ASN A 59 17.89 -21.89 -2.23
C ASN A 59 18.85 -21.54 -3.37
N PHE A 60 19.89 -20.78 -3.01
CA PHE A 60 20.92 -20.28 -3.91
C PHE A 60 22.23 -21.09 -3.88
N ASN A 61 22.32 -22.19 -3.12
CA ASN A 61 23.60 -22.89 -2.88
C ASN A 61 24.30 -23.43 -4.14
N ASN A 62 23.57 -23.62 -5.23
CA ASN A 62 24.09 -24.17 -6.49
C ASN A 62 24.19 -23.11 -7.61
N THR A 63 24.19 -21.83 -7.26
CA THR A 63 24.23 -20.71 -8.20
C THR A 63 25.04 -19.53 -7.63
N ILE A 64 25.59 -18.69 -8.49
CA ILE A 64 26.16 -17.39 -8.10
C ILE A 64 25.09 -16.33 -7.79
N GLN A 65 23.82 -16.58 -8.17
CA GLN A 65 22.72 -15.66 -7.89
C GLN A 65 22.53 -15.52 -6.38
N THR A 66 22.23 -14.30 -5.95
CA THR A 66 21.89 -13.98 -4.55
C THR A 66 20.48 -13.41 -4.41
N PHE A 67 19.75 -13.39 -5.53
CA PHE A 67 18.35 -12.99 -5.64
C PHE A 67 17.72 -13.71 -6.82
N LEU A 68 16.41 -13.89 -6.77
CA LEU A 68 15.62 -14.47 -7.86
C LEU A 68 14.70 -13.40 -8.44
N HIS A 69 14.70 -13.35 -9.76
CA HIS A 69 13.85 -12.47 -10.52
C HIS A 69 12.56 -13.19 -10.93
N ILE A 70 11.41 -12.64 -10.57
CA ILE A 70 10.09 -13.19 -10.96
C ILE A 70 9.15 -12.07 -11.38
N ASP A 71 8.67 -12.03 -12.63
CA ASP A 71 7.76 -10.92 -13.02
C ASP A 71 6.48 -10.95 -12.19
N ILE A 72 5.77 -12.06 -12.19
CA ILE A 72 4.47 -12.19 -11.53
C ILE A 72 4.53 -13.28 -10.48
N ILE A 73 4.27 -12.90 -9.24
CA ILE A 73 4.12 -13.80 -8.10
C ILE A 73 2.70 -13.63 -7.55
N ASP A 74 1.95 -14.72 -7.52
CA ASP A 74 0.64 -14.77 -6.85
C ASP A 74 0.67 -15.84 -5.76
N MET A 75 0.63 -15.39 -4.52
CA MET A 75 0.50 -16.23 -3.31
C MET A 75 -0.70 -15.78 -2.50
N SER A 76 -1.73 -15.24 -3.16
CA SER A 76 -2.98 -14.86 -2.52
C SER A 76 -3.71 -16.08 -1.97
N HIS A 77 -4.42 -15.93 -0.85
CA HIS A 77 -5.18 -17.03 -0.23
C HIS A 77 -4.33 -18.26 0.15
N SER A 78 -3.05 -18.10 0.48
CA SER A 78 -2.12 -19.21 0.77
C SER A 78 -1.88 -19.48 2.26
N ARG A 79 -2.45 -18.68 3.16
CA ARG A 79 -2.22 -18.72 4.63
C ARG A 79 -0.79 -18.37 5.08
N LEU A 80 -0.04 -17.65 4.26
CA LEU A 80 1.31 -17.17 4.62
C LEU A 80 1.26 -16.35 5.92
N GLU A 81 2.21 -16.59 6.80
CA GLU A 81 2.33 -15.87 8.09
C GLU A 81 3.53 -14.90 8.11
N THR A 82 4.51 -15.10 7.22
CA THR A 82 5.72 -14.25 7.12
C THR A 82 6.10 -13.96 5.66
N LEU A 83 6.95 -12.95 5.45
CA LEU A 83 7.50 -12.56 4.13
C LEU A 83 9.02 -12.44 4.14
N HIS A 84 9.72 -13.28 4.91
CA HIS A 84 11.19 -13.22 4.99
C HIS A 84 11.90 -13.44 3.65
N PHE A 85 11.25 -14.13 2.71
CA PHE A 85 11.77 -14.36 1.37
C PHE A 85 11.84 -13.10 0.51
N LEU A 86 11.06 -12.07 0.82
CA LEU A 86 10.91 -10.87 0.00
C LEU A 86 12.26 -10.17 -0.26
N LYS A 87 13.19 -10.22 0.70
CA LYS A 87 14.53 -9.64 0.58
C LYS A 87 15.42 -10.30 -0.49
N TYR A 88 15.03 -11.47 -0.98
CA TYR A 88 15.73 -12.23 -2.01
C TYR A 88 15.04 -12.16 -3.38
N LEU A 89 13.97 -11.38 -3.51
CA LEU A 89 13.19 -11.32 -4.73
C LEU A 89 13.24 -9.92 -5.35
N THR A 90 13.24 -9.89 -6.68
CA THR A 90 12.86 -8.72 -7.47
C THR A 90 11.70 -9.12 -8.36
N PHE A 91 10.69 -8.25 -8.45
CA PHE A 91 9.42 -8.59 -9.09
C PHE A 91 8.75 -7.40 -9.77
N TYR A 92 7.89 -7.68 -10.75
CA TYR A 92 6.98 -6.67 -11.30
C TYR A 92 5.73 -6.56 -10.42
N VAL A 93 5.11 -7.71 -10.13
CA VAL A 93 3.90 -7.84 -9.33
C VAL A 93 4.09 -8.95 -8.30
N LEU A 94 3.83 -8.62 -7.04
CA LEU A 94 3.71 -9.58 -5.95
C LEU A 94 2.36 -9.41 -5.27
N ASP A 95 1.51 -10.42 -5.39
CA ASP A 95 0.25 -10.52 -4.66
C ASP A 95 0.37 -11.52 -3.51
N VAL A 96 0.23 -11.01 -2.28
CA VAL A 96 0.21 -11.77 -1.04
C VAL A 96 -1.02 -11.38 -0.21
N SER A 97 -2.09 -10.94 -0.87
CA SER A 97 -3.37 -10.61 -0.24
C SER A 97 -4.08 -11.84 0.32
N TYR A 98 -5.03 -11.61 1.24
CA TYR A 98 -5.84 -12.69 1.84
C TYR A 98 -5.01 -13.80 2.51
N ASN A 99 -3.92 -13.42 3.17
CA ASN A 99 -3.07 -14.31 3.95
C ASN A 99 -3.27 -14.08 5.46
N ARG A 100 -2.32 -14.55 6.28
CA ARG A 100 -2.34 -14.44 7.75
C ARG A 100 -1.14 -13.65 8.25
N LEU A 101 -0.63 -12.73 7.44
CA LEU A 101 0.50 -11.89 7.81
C LEU A 101 0.09 -11.03 9.02
N LYS A 102 0.92 -11.03 10.06
CA LYS A 102 0.67 -10.27 11.31
C LYS A 102 1.66 -9.14 11.52
N ILE A 103 2.94 -9.43 11.29
CA ILE A 103 4.05 -8.51 11.52
C ILE A 103 5.01 -8.66 10.35
N ILE A 104 5.35 -7.54 9.73
CA ILE A 104 6.42 -7.48 8.74
C ILE A 104 7.49 -6.53 9.26
N ASP A 105 8.72 -7.02 9.34
CA ASP A 105 9.90 -6.23 9.66
C ASP A 105 11.03 -6.61 8.70
N ILE A 106 11.21 -5.78 7.67
CA ILE A 106 12.21 -5.96 6.63
C ILE A 106 13.01 -4.66 6.50
N ASN A 107 14.16 -4.63 7.17
CA ASN A 107 14.98 -3.45 7.30
C ASN A 107 15.65 -2.98 6.00
N GLN A 108 15.90 -3.89 5.05
CA GLN A 108 16.59 -3.53 3.80
C GLN A 108 16.18 -4.47 2.66
N ILE A 109 15.52 -3.90 1.66
CA ILE A 109 15.27 -4.52 0.35
C ILE A 109 16.05 -3.73 -0.69
N TYR A 110 16.80 -4.44 -1.52
CA TYR A 110 17.49 -3.87 -2.67
C TYR A 110 16.82 -4.37 -3.93
N PHE A 111 16.28 -3.46 -4.73
CA PHE A 111 15.97 -3.79 -6.10
C PHE A 111 17.28 -4.02 -6.84
N ARG A 112 17.31 -5.08 -7.65
CA ARG A 112 18.48 -5.48 -8.40
C ARG A 112 18.04 -5.66 -9.84
N HIS A 113 18.59 -4.82 -10.71
CA HIS A 113 18.41 -5.00 -12.13
C HIS A 113 18.99 -6.36 -12.52
N GLY A 114 18.13 -7.19 -13.13
CA GLY A 114 18.54 -8.44 -13.75
C GLY A 114 19.10 -8.21 -15.14
N ILE A 115 19.51 -9.31 -15.78
CA ILE A 115 19.86 -9.33 -17.22
C ILE A 115 18.60 -9.19 -18.09
N TYR A 116 17.42 -9.45 -17.52
CA TYR A 116 16.12 -9.41 -18.19
C TYR A 116 15.35 -8.12 -17.85
N GLU A 117 14.48 -7.72 -18.78
CA GLU A 117 13.88 -6.39 -19.01
C GLU A 117 13.02 -5.78 -17.89
N LEU A 118 13.07 -6.24 -16.64
CA LEU A 118 12.33 -5.54 -15.58
C LEU A 118 12.97 -4.18 -15.30
N THR A 119 12.28 -3.17 -15.80
CA THR A 119 12.64 -1.77 -15.61
C THR A 119 12.24 -1.27 -14.22
N SER A 120 11.30 -1.96 -13.54
CA SER A 120 10.79 -1.49 -12.24
C SER A 120 9.98 -2.52 -11.44
N MET A 121 9.88 -2.33 -10.12
CA MET A 121 8.84 -2.93 -9.27
C MET A 121 7.54 -2.14 -9.35
N ASN A 122 6.44 -2.80 -9.70
CA ASN A 122 5.17 -2.12 -9.90
C ASN A 122 4.20 -2.26 -8.73
N LEU A 123 3.83 -3.49 -8.36
CA LEU A 123 2.78 -3.72 -7.35
C LEU A 123 3.25 -4.66 -6.25
N LEU A 124 3.08 -4.21 -5.00
CA LEU A 124 3.08 -5.05 -3.81
C LEU A 124 1.70 -5.01 -3.16
N ASN A 125 0.93 -6.09 -3.29
CA ASN A 125 -0.39 -6.22 -2.70
C ASN A 125 -0.32 -7.02 -1.40
N LEU A 126 -0.47 -6.34 -0.27
CA LEU A 126 -0.49 -6.88 1.09
C LEU A 126 -1.88 -6.74 1.74
N SER A 127 -2.92 -6.46 0.94
CA SER A 127 -4.27 -6.21 1.43
C SER A 127 -4.92 -7.43 2.09
N SER A 128 -5.98 -7.19 2.86
CA SER A 128 -6.84 -8.24 3.44
C SER A 128 -6.06 -9.28 4.27
N ASN A 129 -5.09 -8.83 5.06
CA ASN A 129 -4.31 -9.63 5.99
C ASN A 129 -4.70 -9.32 7.44
N GLU A 130 -3.93 -9.81 8.42
CA GLU A 130 -4.14 -9.51 9.84
C GLU A 130 -3.04 -8.61 10.41
N MET A 131 -2.40 -7.78 9.57
CA MET A 131 -1.18 -7.08 9.97
C MET A 131 -1.49 -5.99 11.00
N GLU A 132 -0.73 -5.99 12.09
CA GLU A 132 -0.78 -4.93 13.11
C GLU A 132 0.39 -3.94 12.96
N PHE A 133 1.52 -4.41 12.44
CA PHE A 133 2.74 -3.63 12.23
C PHE A 133 3.37 -3.97 10.89
N ILE A 134 3.80 -2.93 10.18
CA ILE A 134 4.62 -3.08 8.98
C ILE A 134 5.80 -2.13 9.03
N LYS A 135 6.98 -2.69 8.80
CA LYS A 135 8.21 -1.98 8.50
C LYS A 135 8.85 -2.55 7.26
N ILE A 136 8.94 -1.74 6.21
CA ILE A 136 9.68 -2.09 5.00
C ILE A 136 10.49 -0.88 4.54
N ASN A 137 11.79 -1.12 4.36
CA ASN A 137 12.71 -0.10 3.86
C ASN A 137 13.39 -0.60 2.58
N TRP A 138 13.08 0.07 1.48
CA TRP A 138 13.71 -0.08 0.18
C TRP A 138 14.83 0.94 0.00
N ASN A 139 16.03 0.46 -0.36
CA ASN A 139 17.20 1.34 -0.43
C ASN A 139 17.32 2.14 -1.73
N ASN A 140 16.87 1.60 -2.87
CA ASN A 140 17.07 2.21 -4.19
C ASN A 140 15.77 2.33 -5.00
N GLU A 141 14.99 1.26 -5.08
CA GLU A 141 13.70 1.25 -5.76
C GLU A 141 12.68 0.52 -4.88
N SER A 142 11.46 1.05 -4.85
CA SER A 142 10.29 0.51 -4.17
C SER A 142 9.15 0.26 -5.16
N PRO A 143 8.16 -0.61 -4.85
CA PRO A 143 6.99 -0.78 -5.69
C PRO A 143 6.28 0.55 -5.95
N HIS A 144 5.89 0.80 -7.20
CA HIS A 144 5.11 1.99 -7.59
C HIS A 144 3.78 2.09 -6.83
N THR A 145 3.14 0.94 -6.57
CA THR A 145 1.90 0.81 -5.80
C THR A 145 2.12 -0.14 -4.65
N ILE A 146 1.78 0.32 -3.45
CA ILE A 146 1.75 -0.50 -2.23
C ILE A 146 0.31 -0.49 -1.72
N ASP A 147 -0.30 -1.68 -1.66
CA ASP A 147 -1.63 -1.87 -1.10
C ASP A 147 -1.55 -2.53 0.27
N LEU A 148 -1.95 -1.78 1.30
CA LEU A 148 -2.02 -2.21 2.70
C LEU A 148 -3.45 -2.15 3.24
N SER A 149 -4.44 -2.05 2.35
CA SER A 149 -5.83 -1.94 2.72
C SER A 149 -6.35 -3.16 3.49
N GLN A 150 -7.43 -2.98 4.24
CA GLN A 150 -8.14 -4.07 4.93
C GLN A 150 -7.23 -4.90 5.86
N ASN A 151 -6.36 -4.23 6.61
CA ASN A 151 -5.53 -4.83 7.64
C ASN A 151 -5.98 -4.35 9.04
N LYS A 152 -5.20 -4.69 10.08
CA LYS A 152 -5.43 -4.25 11.46
C LYS A 152 -4.32 -3.28 11.90
N LEU A 153 -3.74 -2.52 10.95
CA LEU A 153 -2.51 -1.76 11.19
C LEU A 153 -2.70 -0.78 12.34
N LYS A 154 -1.76 -0.81 13.27
CA LYS A 154 -1.60 0.16 14.37
C LYS A 154 -0.43 1.07 14.09
N SER A 155 0.60 0.57 13.40
CA SER A 155 1.74 1.35 12.99
C SER A 155 2.35 0.92 11.66
N ILE A 156 2.94 1.91 10.99
CA ILE A 156 3.52 1.82 9.66
C ILE A 156 4.86 2.56 9.62
N GLU A 157 5.88 1.88 9.11
CA GLU A 157 7.19 2.44 8.77
C GLU A 157 7.54 2.04 7.33
N LEU A 158 7.39 2.97 6.38
CA LEU A 158 7.74 2.73 4.97
C LEU A 158 8.79 3.74 4.50
N HIS A 159 9.85 3.23 3.88
CA HIS A 159 10.84 4.06 3.19
C HIS A 159 11.11 3.51 1.79
N GLY A 160 11.08 4.36 0.77
CA GLY A 160 11.29 3.96 -0.62
C GLY A 160 11.29 5.15 -1.57
N GLN A 161 11.90 4.99 -2.75
CA GLN A 161 12.21 6.12 -3.63
C GLN A 161 11.24 6.28 -4.82
N SER A 162 10.44 5.27 -5.14
CA SER A 162 9.65 5.20 -6.39
C SER A 162 8.18 4.86 -6.19
N THR A 163 7.67 4.91 -4.95
CA THR A 163 6.25 4.66 -4.69
C THR A 163 5.41 5.90 -5.00
N TYR A 164 4.43 5.75 -5.89
CA TYR A 164 3.48 6.80 -6.31
C TYR A 164 2.11 6.64 -5.66
N THR A 165 1.71 5.41 -5.32
CA THR A 165 0.40 5.08 -4.78
C THR A 165 0.51 4.28 -3.51
N LEU A 166 -0.16 4.75 -2.46
CA LEU A 166 -0.28 4.05 -1.18
C LEU A 166 -1.75 3.93 -0.78
N LEU A 167 -2.21 2.70 -0.60
CA LEU A 167 -3.58 2.38 -0.18
C LEU A 167 -3.54 1.89 1.27
N LEU A 168 -4.21 2.62 2.17
CA LEU A 168 -4.31 2.29 3.60
C LEU A 168 -5.75 2.17 4.08
N ASN A 169 -6.72 2.16 3.15
CA ASN A 169 -8.12 2.15 3.50
C ASN A 169 -8.51 0.95 4.36
N GLU A 170 -9.52 1.14 5.23
CA GLU A 170 -10.05 0.11 6.12
C GLU A 170 -9.05 -0.41 7.17
N ASN A 171 -8.07 0.41 7.56
CA ASN A 171 -7.21 0.16 8.73
C ASN A 171 -7.71 0.93 9.96
N LEU A 172 -8.79 0.45 10.57
CA LEU A 172 -9.53 1.16 11.64
C LEU A 172 -8.71 1.45 12.92
N ASN A 173 -7.57 0.79 13.12
CA ASN A 173 -6.70 0.98 14.28
C ASN A 173 -5.53 1.93 13.99
N LEU A 174 -5.38 2.41 12.76
CA LEU A 174 -4.23 3.19 12.33
C LEU A 174 -4.43 4.65 12.71
N SER A 175 -3.55 5.18 13.56
CA SER A 175 -3.55 6.60 13.90
C SER A 175 -2.45 7.34 13.16
N LEU A 176 -2.77 8.56 12.70
CA LEU A 176 -1.79 9.49 12.13
C LEU A 176 -1.09 10.22 13.27
N THR A 177 -0.10 9.58 13.89
CA THR A 177 0.78 10.21 14.87
C THR A 177 2.23 9.91 14.52
N PRO A 178 3.22 10.74 14.92
CA PRO A 178 4.63 10.49 14.57
C PRO A 178 5.18 9.14 15.05
N ILE A 179 4.58 8.57 16.11
CA ILE A 179 5.01 7.30 16.69
C ILE A 179 4.50 6.12 15.86
N THR A 180 3.30 6.25 15.30
CA THR A 180 2.60 5.17 14.60
C THR A 180 2.66 5.29 13.09
N PHE A 181 2.95 6.47 12.56
CA PHE A 181 2.90 6.76 11.13
C PHE A 181 4.20 7.42 10.69
N ASN A 182 5.12 6.60 10.18
CA ASN A 182 6.40 7.04 9.66
C ASN A 182 6.53 6.63 8.19
N ILE A 183 6.40 7.59 7.29
CA ILE A 183 6.47 7.33 5.85
C ILE A 183 7.42 8.32 5.21
N ASP A 184 8.42 7.79 4.52
CA ASP A 184 9.35 8.52 3.68
C ASP A 184 9.27 7.98 2.25
N LEU A 185 8.31 8.53 1.51
CA LEU A 185 7.98 8.20 0.11
C LEU A 185 7.91 9.52 -0.68
N PRO A 186 9.04 10.09 -1.11
CA PRO A 186 9.12 11.45 -1.64
C PRO A 186 8.33 11.66 -2.95
N LEU A 187 8.09 10.58 -3.71
CA LEU A 187 7.33 10.63 -4.96
C LEU A 187 5.84 10.29 -4.80
N LEU A 188 5.34 10.11 -3.58
CA LEU A 188 3.94 9.71 -3.35
C LEU A 188 2.96 10.76 -3.89
N GLN A 189 2.04 10.33 -4.75
CA GLN A 189 1.04 11.18 -5.42
C GLN A 189 -0.39 10.84 -5.01
N TYR A 190 -0.66 9.56 -4.73
CA TYR A 190 -1.99 9.09 -4.36
C TYR A 190 -1.94 8.44 -2.98
N LEU A 191 -2.78 8.94 -2.07
CA LEU A 191 -2.90 8.43 -0.71
C LEU A 191 -4.36 8.21 -0.34
N ASP A 192 -4.70 6.94 -0.07
CA ASP A 192 -6.03 6.54 0.41
C ASP A 192 -6.02 6.25 1.91
N LEU A 193 -6.69 7.11 2.68
CA LEU A 193 -6.88 7.02 4.13
C LEU A 193 -8.37 6.86 4.47
N ASN A 194 -9.15 6.27 3.58
CA ASN A 194 -10.57 6.02 3.83
C ASN A 194 -10.75 5.05 5.00
N SER A 195 -11.67 5.33 5.92
CA SER A 195 -12.02 4.42 7.02
C SER A 195 -10.81 4.00 7.89
N ILE A 196 -9.94 4.94 8.28
CA ILE A 196 -8.81 4.67 9.20
C ILE A 196 -9.02 5.24 10.61
N HIS A 197 -10.23 5.71 10.93
CA HIS A 197 -10.57 6.30 12.23
C HIS A 197 -9.84 7.63 12.54
N ILE A 198 -9.74 8.53 11.54
CA ILE A 198 -9.29 9.90 11.79
C ILE A 198 -10.36 10.64 12.59
N ASP A 199 -10.01 11.07 13.80
CA ASP A 199 -10.89 11.79 14.72
C ASP A 199 -10.74 13.32 14.64
N SER A 200 -9.59 13.80 14.15
CA SER A 200 -9.28 15.19 13.84
C SER A 200 -8.48 15.30 12.56
N LEU A 201 -8.89 16.20 11.66
CA LEU A 201 -8.10 16.51 10.45
C LEU A 201 -6.80 17.26 10.77
N GLU A 202 -6.63 17.79 11.99
CA GLU A 202 -5.36 18.40 12.42
C GLU A 202 -4.21 17.39 12.40
N ASN A 203 -4.50 16.08 12.54
CA ASN A 203 -3.51 15.01 12.46
C ASN A 203 -2.86 14.91 11.07
N LEU A 204 -3.43 15.54 10.04
CA LEU A 204 -2.80 15.62 8.72
C LEU A 204 -1.50 16.42 8.73
N ILE A 205 -1.24 17.23 9.77
CA ILE A 205 0.04 17.93 9.94
C ILE A 205 1.22 16.97 9.94
N TYR A 206 1.03 15.72 10.37
CA TYR A 206 2.09 14.71 10.38
C TYR A 206 2.45 14.16 8.99
N LEU A 207 1.68 14.54 7.97
CA LEU A 207 1.92 14.17 6.57
C LEU A 207 2.67 15.25 5.78
N HIS A 208 3.14 16.32 6.43
CA HIS A 208 3.77 17.48 5.77
C HIS A 208 5.00 17.14 4.91
N ASN A 209 5.68 16.04 5.19
CA ASN A 209 6.83 15.57 4.41
C ASN A 209 6.43 15.03 3.02
N LEU A 210 5.18 14.60 2.85
CA LEU A 210 4.64 14.07 1.60
C LEU A 210 4.24 15.22 0.67
N SER A 211 5.20 16.02 0.20
CA SER A 211 4.90 17.27 -0.52
C SER A 211 4.25 17.09 -1.91
N ASN A 212 4.29 15.88 -2.48
CA ASN A 212 3.87 15.62 -3.85
C ASN A 212 2.45 15.00 -3.98
N ILE A 213 1.62 15.07 -2.95
CA ILE A 213 0.27 14.49 -2.98
C ILE A 213 -0.62 15.25 -3.99
N HIS A 214 -1.14 14.51 -4.96
CA HIS A 214 -2.11 14.97 -5.95
C HIS A 214 -3.54 14.54 -5.62
N THR A 215 -3.69 13.34 -5.05
CA THR A 215 -4.98 12.78 -4.65
C THR A 215 -4.94 12.34 -3.20
N LEU A 216 -5.86 12.88 -2.40
CA LEU A 216 -6.03 12.53 -0.99
C LEU A 216 -7.47 12.12 -0.71
N LEU A 217 -7.66 10.88 -0.26
CA LEU A 217 -8.97 10.34 0.11
C LEU A 217 -9.06 10.15 1.62
N LEU A 218 -10.07 10.76 2.23
CA LEU A 218 -10.28 10.81 3.69
C LEU A 218 -11.69 10.39 4.09
N ASN A 219 -12.39 9.67 3.22
CA ASN A 219 -13.79 9.32 3.39
C ASN A 219 -14.01 8.41 4.60
N ASN A 220 -15.22 8.42 5.15
CA ASN A 220 -15.66 7.51 6.21
C ASN A 220 -14.79 7.60 7.48
N ASN A 221 -14.25 8.78 7.77
CA ASN A 221 -13.54 9.07 9.01
C ASN A 221 -14.42 9.89 9.95
N HIS A 222 -14.87 9.31 11.05
CA HIS A 222 -15.84 9.96 11.95
C HIS A 222 -15.15 10.99 12.86
N LEU A 223 -15.15 12.25 12.43
CA LEU A 223 -14.57 13.33 13.22
C LEU A 223 -15.28 13.53 14.55
N ASN A 224 -14.47 13.69 15.60
CA ASN A 224 -14.92 14.06 16.94
C ASN A 224 -15.66 15.39 16.90
N LYS A 225 -16.71 15.56 17.72
CA LYS A 225 -17.62 16.74 17.67
C LYS A 225 -16.88 18.09 17.72
N LYS A 226 -15.77 18.15 18.47
CA LYS A 226 -14.93 19.36 18.58
C LYS A 226 -14.19 19.72 17.28
N TYR A 227 -13.91 18.74 16.42
CA TYR A 227 -13.09 18.88 15.21
C TYR A 227 -13.91 18.81 13.91
N ARG A 228 -15.22 19.07 13.97
CA ARG A 228 -16.14 19.08 12.80
C ARG A 228 -16.14 20.41 12.04
N THR A 229 -15.16 21.26 12.28
CA THR A 229 -14.93 22.49 11.53
C THR A 229 -13.69 22.32 10.67
N LEU A 230 -13.83 22.43 9.36
CA LEU A 230 -12.73 22.33 8.41
C LEU A 230 -12.01 23.67 8.30
N ASN A 231 -10.74 23.70 8.69
CA ASN A 231 -9.83 24.78 8.34
C ASN A 231 -8.97 24.36 7.17
N TRP A 232 -9.09 25.02 6.01
CA TRP A 232 -8.35 24.63 4.81
C TRP A 232 -6.83 24.76 4.92
N HIS A 233 -6.30 25.53 5.87
CA HIS A 233 -4.85 25.64 6.07
C HIS A 233 -4.18 24.29 6.38
N ILE A 234 -4.95 23.29 6.84
CA ILE A 234 -4.42 21.93 7.03
C ILE A 234 -3.89 21.32 5.73
N PHE A 235 -4.38 21.76 4.57
CA PHE A 235 -3.93 21.29 3.26
C PHE A 235 -2.83 22.15 2.65
N TYR A 236 -2.32 23.15 3.37
CA TYR A 236 -1.27 24.04 2.88
C TYR A 236 0.00 23.29 2.42
N PRO A 237 0.44 22.18 3.04
CA PRO A 237 1.57 21.40 2.50
C PRO A 237 1.41 20.97 1.04
N TRP A 238 0.16 20.87 0.55
CA TRP A 238 -0.17 20.37 -0.80
C TRP A 238 -0.87 21.41 -1.68
N HIS A 239 -0.88 22.70 -1.30
CA HIS A 239 -1.64 23.73 -2.04
C HIS A 239 -1.28 23.83 -3.53
N ARG A 240 -0.06 23.42 -3.93
CA ARG A 240 0.41 23.45 -5.34
C ARG A 240 0.21 22.15 -6.10
N THR A 241 -0.02 21.04 -5.40
CA THR A 241 0.01 19.68 -5.98
C THR A 241 -1.33 18.98 -5.89
N LEU A 242 -2.13 19.27 -4.85
CA LEU A 242 -3.42 18.64 -4.61
C LEU A 242 -4.42 19.04 -5.70
N THR A 243 -4.86 18.05 -6.46
CA THR A 243 -5.85 18.18 -7.55
C THR A 243 -7.16 17.50 -7.22
N HIS A 244 -7.15 16.47 -6.36
CA HIS A 244 -8.33 15.70 -5.98
C HIS A 244 -8.38 15.50 -4.45
N LEU A 245 -9.48 15.93 -3.84
CA LEU A 245 -9.72 15.78 -2.40
C LEU A 245 -11.10 15.17 -2.16
N SER A 246 -11.17 14.07 -1.40
CA SER A 246 -12.44 13.45 -1.03
C SER A 246 -12.62 13.43 0.48
N LEU A 247 -13.71 14.05 0.95
CA LEU A 247 -14.06 14.25 2.36
C LEU A 247 -15.51 13.79 2.61
N GLN A 248 -15.86 12.60 2.12
CA GLN A 248 -17.21 12.04 2.24
C GLN A 248 -17.45 11.38 3.59
N ASN A 249 -18.65 11.52 4.14
CA ASN A 249 -19.08 10.82 5.35
C ASN A 249 -18.10 11.01 6.53
N ILE A 250 -17.58 12.23 6.71
CA ILE A 250 -16.64 12.55 7.81
C ILE A 250 -17.29 13.28 8.99
N SER A 251 -18.62 13.44 8.95
CA SER A 251 -19.38 14.22 9.94
C SER A 251 -19.01 15.70 9.99
N LEU A 252 -18.62 16.30 8.86
CA LEU A 252 -18.26 17.72 8.81
C LEU A 252 -19.51 18.60 9.01
N GLU A 253 -19.41 19.61 9.87
CA GLU A 253 -20.52 20.53 10.24
C GLU A 253 -20.26 21.96 9.74
N LYS A 254 -19.01 22.42 9.73
CA LYS A 254 -18.66 23.79 9.33
C LYS A 254 -17.40 23.81 8.48
N ILE A 255 -17.28 24.84 7.65
CA ILE A 255 -16.07 25.18 6.91
C ILE A 255 -15.70 26.60 7.36
N ASP A 256 -14.50 26.78 7.88
CA ASP A 256 -14.05 28.08 8.36
C ASP A 256 -13.88 29.05 7.19
N SER A 257 -14.33 30.29 7.43
CA SER A 257 -14.21 31.45 6.52
C SER A 257 -12.76 31.90 6.28
N GLY A 258 -11.82 31.44 7.11
CA GLY A 258 -10.47 31.99 7.21
C GLY A 258 -9.48 31.61 6.12
N ALA A 259 -9.84 30.81 5.12
CA ALA A 259 -8.88 30.32 4.14
C ALA A 259 -8.79 31.17 2.87
N TYR A 260 -7.56 31.49 2.46
CA TYR A 260 -7.24 31.96 1.12
C TYR A 260 -7.43 30.83 0.11
N LEU A 261 -8.69 30.47 -0.18
CA LEU A 261 -9.05 29.42 -1.13
C LEU A 261 -8.45 29.65 -2.53
N ASN A 262 -8.05 30.90 -2.84
CA ASN A 262 -7.31 31.26 -4.05
C ASN A 262 -5.97 30.52 -4.19
N ASP A 263 -5.34 30.09 -3.10
CA ASP A 263 -4.09 29.34 -3.14
C ASP A 263 -4.28 27.90 -3.63
N TYR A 264 -5.53 27.42 -3.73
CA TYR A 264 -5.90 26.07 -4.12
C TYR A 264 -6.52 25.99 -5.53
N TYR A 265 -6.14 26.89 -6.44
CA TYR A 265 -6.67 26.95 -7.81
C TYR A 265 -6.40 25.69 -8.65
N HIS A 266 -5.45 24.85 -8.24
CA HIS A 266 -5.18 23.56 -8.88
C HIS A 266 -6.18 22.45 -8.50
N LEU A 267 -7.03 22.68 -7.49
CA LEU A 267 -7.95 21.67 -6.99
C LEU A 267 -9.10 21.47 -7.99
N LEU A 268 -9.00 20.41 -8.79
CA LEU A 268 -9.95 20.08 -9.85
C LEU A 268 -11.24 19.50 -9.30
N THR A 269 -11.14 18.69 -8.24
CA THR A 269 -12.30 18.04 -7.63
C THR A 269 -12.25 18.08 -6.11
N ILE A 270 -13.39 18.43 -5.52
CA ILE A 270 -13.63 18.21 -4.10
C ILE A 270 -14.96 17.50 -3.92
N ASN A 271 -14.93 16.43 -3.16
CA ASN A 271 -16.11 15.63 -2.91
C ASN A 271 -16.54 15.70 -1.44
N PHE A 272 -17.62 16.45 -1.20
CA PHE A 272 -18.33 16.49 0.08
C PHE A 272 -19.67 15.73 0.05
N TYR A 273 -20.10 15.25 -1.12
CA TYR A 273 -21.47 14.87 -1.44
C TYR A 273 -21.82 13.45 -0.95
N SER A 274 -21.73 13.23 0.36
CA SER A 274 -22.42 12.14 1.07
C SER A 274 -22.23 12.31 2.59
N ASN A 275 -23.34 12.30 3.34
CA ASN A 275 -23.38 12.27 4.82
C ASN A 275 -22.53 13.31 5.57
N ASN A 276 -22.27 14.48 4.98
CA ASN A 276 -21.82 15.65 5.73
C ASN A 276 -23.02 16.56 6.03
N HIS A 277 -23.13 17.04 7.28
CA HIS A 277 -24.23 17.87 7.75
C HIS A 277 -23.78 19.33 7.85
N LEU A 278 -23.30 19.88 6.74
CA LEU A 278 -22.81 21.25 6.68
C LEU A 278 -23.92 22.25 7.05
N ILE A 279 -23.63 23.13 7.99
CA ILE A 279 -24.50 24.21 8.40
C ILE A 279 -24.41 25.32 7.35
N CYS A 280 -25.54 25.61 6.70
CA CYS A 280 -25.65 26.71 5.74
C CYS A 280 -25.80 28.05 6.46
N ASP A 281 -24.70 28.60 6.99
CA ASP A 281 -24.63 29.94 7.56
C ASP A 281 -23.76 30.88 6.69
N CYS A 282 -23.61 32.14 7.11
CA CYS A 282 -22.82 33.14 6.39
C CYS A 282 -21.32 32.78 6.28
N THR A 283 -20.80 31.88 7.12
CA THR A 283 -19.39 31.46 7.08
C THR A 283 -19.09 30.48 5.95
N LEU A 284 -20.12 29.77 5.46
CA LEU A 284 -20.00 28.87 4.31
C LEU A 284 -19.95 29.62 2.96
N GLN A 285 -20.45 30.86 2.91
CA GLN A 285 -20.60 31.62 1.66
C GLN A 285 -19.29 31.81 0.86
N PRO A 286 -18.13 32.14 1.47
CA PRO A 286 -16.87 32.25 0.74
C PRO A 286 -16.49 30.94 0.03
N PHE A 287 -16.69 29.80 0.70
CA PHE A 287 -16.42 28.49 0.14
C PHE A 287 -17.33 28.17 -1.06
N ILE A 288 -18.64 28.48 -0.95
CA ILE A 288 -19.59 28.30 -2.07
C ILE A 288 -19.23 29.20 -3.25
N ASN A 289 -18.80 30.43 -3.01
CA ASN A 289 -18.36 31.35 -4.07
C ASN A 289 -17.12 30.80 -4.78
N TRP A 290 -16.18 30.26 -4.03
CA TRP A 290 -14.99 29.65 -4.58
C TRP A 290 -15.31 28.42 -5.45
N LEU A 291 -16.21 27.51 -5.01
CA LEU A 291 -16.66 26.37 -5.83
C LEU A 291 -17.34 26.77 -7.16
N LYS A 292 -17.94 27.96 -7.23
CA LYS A 292 -18.58 28.48 -8.45
C LYS A 292 -17.60 29.17 -9.38
N THR A 293 -16.41 29.51 -8.90
CA THR A 293 -15.39 30.17 -9.72
C THR A 293 -14.76 29.10 -10.61
N PRO A 294 -14.82 29.22 -11.95
CA PRO A 294 -14.13 28.27 -12.82
C PRO A 294 -12.62 28.33 -12.56
N PRO A 295 -11.90 27.20 -12.66
CA PRO A 295 -10.45 27.22 -12.59
C PRO A 295 -9.89 28.15 -13.69
N PRO A 296 -8.82 28.92 -13.39
CA PRO A 296 -8.25 29.89 -14.32
C PRO A 296 -7.65 29.25 -15.58
#